data_AF-A0A7V1BUF1-F1
#
_entry.id   AF-A0A7V1BUF1-F1
#
_cell.length_a   1.000
_cell.length_b   1.000
_cell.length_c   1.000
_cell.angle_alpha   90.00
_cell.angle_beta   90.00
_cell.angle_gamma   90.00
#
_symmetry.space_group_name_H-M   'P 1'
#
loop_
_entity.id
_entity.type
_entity.pdbx_description
1 polymer ?
#
loop_
_entity_poly.entity_id
_entity_poly.type
_entity_poly.pdbx_seq_one_letter_code
_entity_poly.pdbx_strand_id
1 'polypeptide(L)'
;MDKQSSGIKPMIITYLVFGIAMAYLESAIVVYLRQNYYPNGFYFPIKILPMHIVIIEIGREAATLVMLWIVAQMSFKPFKEKFALFIFTFGVWDIFYYFWLKIFLNWPEGMFDWDILFLIPVPWIAPWLVPVIVSAGLIFAAILILNYPQRFETNILKKSEWIGEFICAALILLTFTWQTRFIVEGGIPFYYQWWLFLIAMSGGLFIFLRRFRKKQVESLESKQNEN
;
A
#
# COMPACT_ATOMS: atom_id res chain seq x y z
N MET A 1 32.23 13.65 5.48
CA MET A 1 30.79 13.93 5.27
C MET A 1 30.00 12.64 5.01
N ASP A 2 30.24 11.55 5.79
CA ASP A 2 29.81 10.20 5.37
C ASP A 2 29.21 9.33 6.50
N LYS A 3 28.73 9.95 7.59
CA LYS A 3 28.15 9.21 8.74
C LYS A 3 26.63 9.05 8.68
N GLN A 4 25.95 9.69 7.71
CA GLN A 4 24.49 9.68 7.61
C GLN A 4 23.94 8.56 6.71
N SER A 5 24.75 8.05 5.77
CA SER A 5 24.33 7.02 4.80
C SER A 5 24.40 5.58 5.35
N SER A 6 25.27 5.33 6.34
CA SER A 6 25.51 3.97 6.86
C SER A 6 24.33 3.38 7.64
N GLY A 7 23.45 4.22 8.19
CA GLY A 7 22.30 3.77 9.01
C GLY A 7 20.98 3.57 8.24
N ILE A 8 20.83 4.10 7.03
CA ILE A 8 19.55 4.03 6.28
C ILE A 8 19.38 2.68 5.61
N LYS A 9 20.43 2.15 4.98
CA LYS A 9 20.41 0.82 4.35
C LYS A 9 20.05 -0.31 5.32
N PRO A 10 20.70 -0.47 6.49
CA PRO A 10 20.32 -1.52 7.43
C PRO A 10 18.90 -1.34 7.94
N MET A 11 18.44 -0.09 8.13
CA MET A 11 17.05 0.18 8.50
C MET A 11 16.07 -0.29 7.42
N ILE A 12 16.25 0.09 6.16
CA ILE A 12 15.38 -0.36 5.07
C ILE A 12 15.33 -1.88 5.00
N ILE A 13 16.48 -2.56 5.16
CA ILE A 13 16.55 -4.02 5.19
C ILE A 13 15.74 -4.60 6.36
N THR A 14 15.85 -4.03 7.56
CA THR A 14 15.07 -4.48 8.73
C THR A 14 13.57 -4.39 8.48
N TYR A 15 13.09 -3.26 7.96
CA TYR A 15 11.68 -3.06 7.67
C TYR A 15 11.20 -3.91 6.48
N LEU A 16 12.07 -4.17 5.50
CA LEU A 16 11.80 -5.09 4.39
C LEU A 16 11.59 -6.52 4.92
N VAL A 17 12.52 -7.03 5.72
CA VAL A 17 12.44 -8.36 6.32
C VAL A 17 11.20 -8.47 7.20
N PHE A 18 10.91 -7.46 8.02
CA PHE A 18 9.70 -7.41 8.83
C PHE A 18 8.43 -7.48 7.97
N GLY A 19 8.32 -6.66 6.91
CA GLY A 19 7.17 -6.66 6.02
C GLY A 19 6.94 -8.01 5.32
N ILE A 20 8.01 -8.64 4.83
CA ILE A 20 7.95 -9.97 4.20
C ILE A 20 7.49 -11.04 5.19
N ALA A 21 8.01 -11.03 6.42
CA ALA A 21 7.64 -11.98 7.46
C ALA A 21 6.20 -11.77 7.95
N MET A 22 5.77 -10.51 8.11
CA MET A 22 4.39 -10.18 8.46
C MET A 22 3.42 -10.60 7.35
N ALA A 23 3.80 -10.45 6.08
CA ALA A 23 3.01 -10.88 4.94
C ALA A 23 2.80 -12.40 4.95
N TYR A 24 3.84 -13.18 5.27
CA TYR A 24 3.74 -14.62 5.42
C TYR A 24 2.67 -14.99 6.46
N LEU A 25 2.68 -14.34 7.62
CA LEU A 25 1.72 -14.60 8.70
C LEU A 25 0.29 -14.34 8.24
N GLU A 26 0.03 -13.20 7.60
CA GLU A 26 -1.30 -12.87 7.07
C GLU A 26 -1.74 -13.85 5.98
N SER A 27 -0.86 -14.17 5.02
CA SER A 27 -1.16 -15.14 3.98
C SER A 27 -1.46 -16.52 4.55
N ALA A 28 -0.76 -16.96 5.61
CA ALA A 28 -1.04 -18.23 6.27
C ALA A 28 -2.45 -18.26 6.89
N ILE A 29 -2.88 -17.17 7.53
CA ILE A 29 -4.24 -17.05 8.07
C ILE A 29 -5.27 -17.14 6.93
N VAL A 30 -5.03 -16.45 5.82
CA VAL A 30 -5.92 -16.49 4.64
C VAL A 30 -5.96 -17.88 4.00
N VAL A 31 -4.85 -18.62 3.98
CA VAL A 31 -4.81 -20.02 3.55
C VAL A 31 -5.77 -20.86 4.40
N TYR A 32 -5.69 -20.76 5.73
CA TYR A 32 -6.59 -21.49 6.62
C TYR A 32 -8.05 -21.06 6.44
N LEU A 33 -8.31 -19.76 6.26
CA LEU A 33 -9.65 -19.26 5.97
C LEU A 33 -10.19 -19.86 4.67
N ARG A 34 -9.39 -19.87 3.59
CA ARG A 34 -9.80 -20.44 2.31
C ARG A 34 -9.97 -21.96 2.37
N GLN A 35 -9.14 -22.68 3.11
CA GLN A 35 -9.32 -24.12 3.31
C GLN A 35 -10.66 -24.45 3.99
N ASN A 36 -11.04 -23.66 5.01
CA ASN A 36 -12.27 -23.90 5.76
C ASN A 36 -13.54 -23.45 5.01
N TYR A 37 -13.49 -22.30 4.32
CA TYR A 37 -14.68 -21.69 3.73
C TYR A 37 -14.74 -21.81 2.21
N TYR A 38 -13.61 -21.94 1.52
CA TYR A 38 -13.47 -22.02 0.07
C TYR A 38 -12.76 -23.33 -0.39
N PRO A 39 -13.24 -24.53 0.01
CA PRO A 39 -12.55 -25.80 -0.28
C PRO A 39 -12.41 -26.12 -1.78
N ASN A 40 -13.26 -25.53 -2.62
CA ASN A 40 -13.23 -25.73 -4.08
C ASN A 40 -12.46 -24.62 -4.82
N GLY A 41 -11.71 -23.76 -4.10
CA GLY A 41 -11.05 -22.58 -4.65
C GLY A 41 -11.82 -21.28 -4.38
N PHE A 42 -11.11 -20.16 -4.53
CA PHE A 42 -11.64 -18.82 -4.30
C PHE A 42 -12.16 -18.23 -5.60
N TYR A 43 -13.48 -18.11 -5.71
CA TYR A 43 -14.16 -17.57 -6.88
C TYR A 43 -15.33 -16.69 -6.46
N PHE A 44 -15.71 -15.76 -7.34
CA PHE A 44 -16.94 -15.00 -7.18
C PHE A 44 -18.13 -15.80 -7.75
N PRO A 45 -19.33 -15.70 -7.16
CA PRO A 45 -19.69 -14.83 -6.05
C PRO A 45 -19.08 -15.26 -4.71
N ILE A 46 -18.78 -14.29 -3.85
CA ILE A 46 -18.18 -14.55 -2.55
C ILE A 46 -19.10 -15.40 -1.70
N LYS A 47 -18.53 -16.31 -0.90
CA LYS A 47 -19.32 -17.09 0.05
C LYS A 47 -19.69 -16.22 1.24
N ILE A 48 -20.94 -16.35 1.67
CA ILE A 48 -21.43 -15.71 2.88
C ILE A 48 -20.75 -16.39 4.07
N LEU A 49 -19.79 -15.69 4.67
CA LEU A 49 -19.14 -16.15 5.89
C LEU A 49 -20.06 -15.91 7.09
N PRO A 50 -19.99 -16.77 8.14
CA PRO A 50 -20.65 -16.48 9.40
C PRO A 50 -20.22 -15.12 9.95
N MET A 51 -21.16 -14.33 10.45
CA MET A 51 -20.90 -12.93 10.87
C MET A 51 -19.77 -12.83 11.92
N HIS A 52 -19.67 -13.80 12.82
CA HIS A 52 -18.59 -13.83 13.83
C HIS A 52 -17.19 -13.95 13.21
N ILE A 53 -17.06 -14.65 12.08
CA ILE A 53 -15.80 -14.77 11.33
C ILE A 53 -15.48 -13.45 10.63
N VAL A 54 -16.47 -12.82 10.01
CA VAL A 54 -16.30 -11.51 9.34
C VAL A 54 -15.78 -10.46 10.34
N ILE A 55 -16.32 -10.44 11.56
CA ILE A 55 -15.86 -9.52 12.62
C ILE A 55 -14.41 -9.80 13.01
N ILE A 56 -14.00 -11.07 13.07
CA ILE A 56 -12.61 -11.45 13.35
C ILE A 56 -11.69 -10.98 12.21
N GLU A 57 -12.10 -11.14 10.95
CA GLU A 57 -11.30 -10.69 9.80
C GLU A 57 -11.16 -9.16 9.76
N ILE A 58 -12.23 -8.42 10.07
CA ILE A 58 -12.17 -6.96 10.25
C ILE A 58 -11.18 -6.62 11.38
N GLY A 59 -11.27 -7.31 12.52
CA GLY A 59 -10.35 -7.11 13.64
C GLY A 59 -8.89 -7.40 13.27
N ARG A 60 -8.64 -8.46 12.50
CA ARG A 60 -7.32 -8.85 11.99
C ARG A 60 -6.74 -7.73 11.12
N GLU A 61 -7.48 -7.29 10.10
CA GLU A 61 -7.02 -6.22 9.19
C GLU A 61 -6.74 -4.90 9.93
N ALA A 62 -7.60 -4.52 10.88
CA ALA A 62 -7.35 -3.36 11.73
C ALA A 62 -6.07 -3.52 12.54
N ALA A 63 -5.84 -4.72 13.12
CA ALA A 63 -4.64 -5.02 13.87
C ALA A 63 -3.38 -4.97 12.97
N THR A 64 -3.44 -5.46 11.73
CA THR A 64 -2.34 -5.37 10.76
C THR A 64 -1.93 -3.93 10.53
N LEU A 65 -2.89 -3.02 10.27
CA LEU A 65 -2.62 -1.60 10.08
C LEU A 65 -1.98 -0.96 11.32
N VAL A 66 -2.47 -1.30 12.52
CA VAL A 66 -1.91 -0.82 13.78
C VAL A 66 -0.48 -1.33 13.98
N MET A 67 -0.22 -2.62 13.75
CA MET A 67 1.12 -3.20 13.87
C MET A 67 2.13 -2.53 12.93
N LEU A 68 1.76 -2.36 11.65
CA LEU A 68 2.58 -1.67 10.65
C LEU A 68 2.88 -0.23 11.08
N TRP A 69 1.87 0.49 11.57
CA TRP A 69 2.05 1.85 12.07
C TRP A 69 3.00 1.92 13.26
N ILE A 70 2.78 1.06 14.28
CA ILE A 70 3.57 1.06 15.51
C ILE A 70 5.04 0.71 15.23
N VAL A 71 5.31 -0.29 14.40
CA VAL A 71 6.69 -0.67 14.03
C VAL A 71 7.41 0.48 13.32
N ALA A 72 6.72 1.25 12.48
CA ALA A 72 7.29 2.46 11.88
C ALA A 72 7.64 3.55 12.91
N GLN A 73 6.83 3.70 13.97
CA GLN A 73 7.09 4.66 15.06
C GLN A 73 8.34 4.31 15.89
N MET A 74 8.72 3.04 15.95
CA MET A 74 9.88 2.55 16.73
C MET A 74 11.25 2.94 16.12
N SER A 75 11.29 3.57 14.96
CA SER A 75 12.55 3.99 14.30
C SER A 75 13.28 5.16 14.97
N PHE A 76 12.65 5.85 15.93
CA PHE A 76 13.15 7.09 16.56
C PHE A 76 13.54 8.20 15.56
N LYS A 77 12.95 8.19 14.36
CA LYS A 77 13.14 9.22 13.33
C LYS A 77 12.11 10.36 13.43
N PRO A 78 12.31 11.48 12.73
CA PRO A 78 11.25 12.49 12.58
C PRO A 78 10.00 11.89 11.89
N PHE A 79 8.88 12.60 12.03
CA PHE A 79 7.57 12.09 11.57
C PHE A 79 7.54 11.73 10.08
N LYS A 80 8.22 12.52 9.22
CA LYS A 80 8.23 12.27 7.77
C LYS A 80 8.89 10.93 7.41
N GLU A 81 10.00 10.58 8.05
CA GLU A 81 10.67 9.30 7.83
C GLU A 81 9.90 8.14 8.49
N LYS A 82 9.28 8.37 9.65
CA LYS A 82 8.37 7.38 10.26
C LYS A 82 7.19 7.07 9.34
N PHE A 83 6.58 8.10 8.76
CA PHE A 83 5.52 7.93 7.77
C PHE A 83 6.03 7.21 6.52
N ALA A 84 7.23 7.55 6.02
CA ALA A 84 7.85 6.84 4.90
C ALA A 84 8.10 5.36 5.21
N LEU A 85 8.58 5.02 6.41
CA LEU A 85 8.76 3.63 6.84
C LEU A 85 7.41 2.89 6.95
N PHE A 86 6.35 3.56 7.40
CA PHE A 86 5.02 2.97 7.42
C PHE A 86 4.55 2.61 6.01
N ILE A 87 4.55 3.56 5.07
CA ILE A 87 4.09 3.29 3.69
C ILE A 87 5.02 2.32 2.94
N PHE A 88 6.32 2.32 3.25
CA PHE A 88 7.27 1.33 2.74
C PHE A 88 6.90 -0.08 3.21
N THR A 89 6.72 -0.26 4.51
CA THR A 89 6.44 -1.57 5.11
C THR A 89 5.05 -2.07 4.69
N PHE A 90 4.07 -1.17 4.60
CA PHE A 90 2.74 -1.47 4.07
C PHE A 90 2.83 -1.99 2.62
N GLY A 91 3.53 -1.28 1.73
CA GLY A 91 3.66 -1.71 0.34
C GLY A 91 4.44 -3.01 0.18
N VAL A 92 5.49 -3.23 0.99
CA VAL A 92 6.21 -4.51 1.03
C VAL A 92 5.30 -5.63 1.48
N TRP A 93 4.58 -5.42 2.59
CA TRP A 93 3.66 -6.40 3.15
C TRP A 93 2.60 -6.81 2.11
N ASP A 94 2.00 -5.85 1.43
CA ASP A 94 0.93 -6.07 0.45
C ASP A 94 1.42 -6.84 -0.79
N ILE A 95 2.58 -6.48 -1.34
CA ILE A 95 3.17 -7.21 -2.47
C ILE A 95 3.54 -8.63 -2.07
N PHE A 96 4.17 -8.80 -0.90
CA PHE A 96 4.59 -10.12 -0.45
C PHE A 96 3.42 -10.99 0.02
N TYR A 97 2.29 -10.40 0.39
CA TYR A 97 1.07 -11.14 0.66
C TYR A 97 0.63 -11.92 -0.58
N TYR A 98 0.62 -11.27 -1.75
CA TYR A 98 0.33 -11.94 -3.02
C TYR A 98 1.41 -12.93 -3.44
N PHE A 99 2.70 -12.62 -3.19
CA PHE A 99 3.79 -13.56 -3.43
C PHE A 99 3.60 -14.86 -2.64
N TRP A 100 3.28 -14.77 -1.35
CA TRP A 100 3.06 -15.94 -0.51
C TRP A 100 1.77 -16.69 -0.88
N LEU A 101 0.68 -15.98 -1.20
CA LEU A 101 -0.52 -16.63 -1.75
C LEU A 101 -0.23 -17.38 -3.04
N LYS A 102 0.65 -16.86 -3.90
CA LYS A 102 1.05 -17.55 -5.14
C LYS A 102 1.80 -18.84 -4.83
N ILE A 103 2.64 -18.84 -3.79
CA ILE A 103 3.36 -20.04 -3.35
C ILE A 103 2.39 -21.07 -2.72
N PHE A 104 1.49 -20.64 -1.83
CA PHE A 104 0.67 -21.55 -1.04
C PHE A 104 -0.56 -22.09 -1.78
N LEU A 105 -1.17 -21.25 -2.62
CA LEU A 105 -2.47 -21.54 -3.25
C LEU A 105 -2.44 -21.43 -4.77
N ASN A 106 -1.29 -21.11 -5.37
CA ASN A 106 -1.20 -20.70 -6.78
C ASN A 106 -2.10 -19.51 -7.14
N TRP A 107 -2.53 -18.74 -6.14
CA TRP A 107 -3.37 -17.55 -6.29
C TRP A 107 -2.51 -16.28 -6.33
N PRO A 108 -2.75 -15.34 -7.23
CA PRO A 108 -3.80 -15.33 -8.26
C PRO A 108 -3.44 -16.21 -9.47
N GLU A 109 -4.43 -16.77 -10.15
CA GLU A 109 -4.22 -17.62 -11.33
C GLU A 109 -3.92 -16.77 -12.57
N GLY A 110 -4.75 -15.75 -12.79
CA GLY A 110 -4.67 -14.76 -13.85
C GLY A 110 -4.12 -13.40 -13.39
N MET A 111 -3.70 -12.60 -14.36
CA MET A 111 -3.15 -11.25 -14.12
C MET A 111 -4.20 -10.25 -13.60
N PHE A 112 -5.49 -10.49 -13.87
CA PHE A 112 -6.58 -9.59 -13.51
C PHE A 112 -7.66 -10.26 -12.66
N ASP A 113 -7.30 -11.35 -11.98
CA ASP A 113 -8.20 -12.00 -11.05
C ASP A 113 -8.61 -11.02 -9.95
N TRP A 114 -9.92 -11.00 -9.70
CA TRP A 114 -10.52 -10.17 -8.67
C TRP A 114 -10.22 -10.74 -7.30
N ASP A 115 -9.99 -9.85 -6.34
CA ASP A 115 -9.74 -10.22 -4.96
C ASP A 115 -10.45 -9.26 -4.00
N ILE A 116 -10.57 -9.68 -2.75
CA ILE A 116 -11.01 -8.83 -1.63
C ILE A 116 -9.74 -8.30 -0.97
N LEU A 117 -9.48 -7.01 -1.14
CA LEU A 117 -8.22 -6.40 -0.71
C LEU A 117 -8.21 -6.10 0.78
N PHE A 118 -9.32 -5.55 1.27
CA PHE A 118 -9.59 -5.15 2.65
C PHE A 118 -11.10 -5.19 2.87
N LEU A 119 -11.55 -5.34 4.11
CA LEU A 119 -12.93 -5.27 4.57
C LEU A 119 -13.29 -3.93 5.22
N ILE A 120 -12.30 -3.12 5.61
CA ILE A 120 -12.49 -1.84 6.31
C ILE A 120 -12.43 -0.64 5.35
N PRO A 121 -13.34 0.34 5.44
CA PRO A 121 -14.58 0.35 6.25
C PRO A 121 -15.71 -0.48 5.59
N VAL A 122 -15.52 -0.82 4.32
CA VAL A 122 -16.37 -1.69 3.51
C VAL A 122 -15.45 -2.56 2.65
N PRO A 123 -15.92 -3.70 2.10
CA PRO A 123 -15.08 -4.54 1.24
C PRO A 123 -14.54 -3.79 0.02
N TRP A 124 -13.21 -3.80 -0.14
CA TRP A 124 -12.48 -3.26 -1.29
C TRP A 124 -12.26 -4.39 -2.28
N ILE A 125 -12.75 -4.23 -3.50
CA ILE A 125 -12.79 -5.29 -4.50
C ILE A 125 -12.20 -4.78 -5.80
N ALA A 126 -11.08 -5.36 -6.20
CA ALA A 126 -10.37 -4.99 -7.42
C ALA A 126 -9.57 -6.19 -7.95
N PRO A 127 -9.10 -6.12 -9.21
CA PRO A 127 -8.03 -6.99 -9.67
C PRO A 127 -6.80 -6.86 -8.78
N TRP A 128 -6.18 -7.98 -8.40
CA TRP A 128 -5.05 -7.99 -7.46
C TRP A 128 -3.83 -7.16 -7.89
N LEU A 129 -3.68 -6.93 -9.19
CA LEU A 129 -2.59 -6.10 -9.73
C LEU A 129 -2.70 -4.64 -9.29
N VAL A 130 -3.92 -4.17 -9.03
CA VAL A 130 -4.20 -2.78 -8.65
C VAL A 130 -3.54 -2.40 -7.32
N PRO A 131 -3.77 -3.11 -6.19
CA PRO A 131 -3.07 -2.81 -4.94
C PRO A 131 -1.55 -2.99 -5.09
N VAL A 132 -1.08 -3.96 -5.88
CA VAL A 132 0.37 -4.12 -6.17
C VAL A 132 0.97 -2.87 -6.84
N ILE A 133 0.26 -2.26 -7.79
CA ILE A 133 0.70 -1.01 -8.43
C ILE A 133 0.72 0.15 -7.41
N VAL A 134 -0.31 0.27 -6.56
CA VAL A 134 -0.36 1.28 -5.50
C VAL A 134 0.83 1.08 -4.53
N SER A 135 1.05 -0.15 -4.09
CA SER A 135 2.13 -0.56 -3.19
C SER A 135 3.51 -0.29 -3.79
N ALA A 136 3.71 -0.54 -5.09
CA ALA A 136 4.94 -0.16 -5.79
C ALA A 136 5.17 1.37 -5.78
N GLY A 137 4.12 2.16 -5.99
CA GLY A 137 4.18 3.63 -5.89
C GLY A 137 4.51 4.12 -4.48
N LEU A 138 3.90 3.51 -3.45
CA LEU A 138 4.18 3.81 -2.04
C LEU A 138 5.63 3.48 -1.66
N ILE A 139 6.13 2.31 -2.05
CA ILE A 139 7.53 1.92 -1.86
C ILE A 139 8.46 2.92 -2.56
N PHE A 140 8.16 3.27 -3.82
CA PHE A 140 8.95 4.23 -4.57
C PHE A 140 9.02 5.59 -3.87
N ALA A 141 7.88 6.13 -3.45
CA ALA A 141 7.81 7.38 -2.70
C ALA A 141 8.61 7.31 -1.38
N ALA A 142 8.46 6.21 -0.64
CA ALA A 142 9.18 5.98 0.61
C ALA A 142 10.69 5.93 0.42
N ILE A 143 11.18 5.20 -0.59
CA ILE A 143 12.60 5.12 -0.94
C ILE A 143 13.16 6.51 -1.25
N LEU A 144 12.41 7.35 -1.97
CA LEU A 144 12.82 8.72 -2.25
C LEU A 144 12.87 9.58 -0.99
N ILE A 145 11.89 9.47 -0.09
CA ILE A 145 11.88 10.21 1.19
C ILE A 145 13.04 9.78 2.09
N LEU A 146 13.29 8.48 2.21
CA LEU A 146 14.31 7.92 3.11
C LEU A 146 15.74 8.16 2.61
N ASN A 147 15.99 8.08 1.30
CA ASN A 147 17.33 8.30 0.74
C ASN A 147 17.66 9.78 0.51
N TYR A 148 16.65 10.62 0.30
CA TYR A 148 16.82 12.04 0.04
C TYR A 148 16.01 12.92 1.01
N PRO A 149 16.15 12.73 2.34
CA PRO A 149 15.31 13.45 3.32
C PRO A 149 15.52 14.96 3.26
N GLN A 150 16.67 15.42 2.78
CA GLN A 150 17.03 16.84 2.57
C GLN A 150 16.19 17.51 1.48
N ARG A 151 15.66 16.74 0.52
CA ARG A 151 14.75 17.25 -0.52
C ARG A 151 13.35 17.51 0.01
N PHE A 152 13.07 17.08 1.23
CA PHE A 152 11.80 17.30 1.92
C PHE A 152 12.06 18.20 3.14
N GLU A 153 11.16 19.15 3.41
CA GLU A 153 11.30 20.06 4.55
C GLU A 153 10.92 19.34 5.85
N THR A 154 10.34 20.05 6.82
CA THR A 154 9.66 19.41 7.96
C THR A 154 8.49 18.53 7.50
N ASN A 155 7.83 18.92 6.42
CA ASN A 155 6.73 18.18 5.79
C ASN A 155 7.14 17.62 4.42
N ILE A 156 6.58 16.45 4.08
CA ILE A 156 6.80 15.79 2.77
C ILE A 156 6.19 16.64 1.65
N LEU A 157 4.97 17.14 1.85
CA LEU A 157 4.20 17.94 0.88
C LEU A 157 3.66 19.22 1.53
N LYS A 158 3.31 20.22 0.69
CA LYS A 158 2.55 21.41 1.14
C LYS A 158 1.10 21.00 1.45
N LYS A 159 0.39 21.81 2.23
CA LYS A 159 -1.05 21.58 2.52
C LYS A 159 -1.89 21.39 1.25
N SER A 160 -1.67 22.22 0.22
CA SER A 160 -2.39 22.10 -1.06
C SER A 160 -2.04 20.84 -1.85
N GLU A 161 -0.79 20.38 -1.76
CA GLU A 161 -0.34 19.16 -2.41
C GLU A 161 -0.89 17.92 -1.68
N TRP A 162 -0.96 17.96 -0.35
CA TRP A 162 -1.65 16.94 0.45
C TRP A 162 -3.13 16.82 0.08
N ILE A 163 -3.84 17.94 -0.13
CA ILE A 163 -5.23 17.89 -0.60
C ILE A 163 -5.32 17.16 -1.94
N GLY A 164 -4.39 17.45 -2.86
CA GLY A 164 -4.31 16.75 -4.15
C GLY A 164 -4.06 15.25 -4.01
N GLU A 165 -3.12 14.84 -3.15
CA GLU A 165 -2.88 13.42 -2.84
C GLU A 165 -4.10 12.74 -2.21
N PHE A 166 -4.80 13.41 -1.29
CA PHE A 166 -6.01 12.86 -0.68
C PHE A 166 -7.13 12.69 -1.70
N ILE A 167 -7.28 13.62 -2.65
CA ILE A 167 -8.23 13.46 -3.76
C ILE A 167 -7.84 12.25 -4.61
N CYS A 168 -6.57 12.12 -4.99
CA CYS A 168 -6.11 10.98 -5.78
C CYS A 168 -6.32 9.65 -5.04
N ALA A 169 -5.98 9.58 -3.75
CA ALA A 169 -6.20 8.41 -2.91
C ALA A 169 -7.70 8.09 -2.78
N ALA A 170 -8.56 9.09 -2.58
CA ALA A 170 -10.00 8.91 -2.52
C ALA A 170 -10.59 8.38 -3.84
N LEU A 171 -10.09 8.86 -4.99
CA LEU A 171 -10.49 8.35 -6.30
C LEU A 171 -10.04 6.90 -6.51
N ILE A 172 -8.84 6.52 -6.05
CA ILE A 172 -8.39 5.12 -6.06
C ILE A 172 -9.30 4.27 -5.17
N LEU A 173 -9.60 4.70 -3.94
CA LEU A 173 -10.52 3.99 -3.05
C LEU A 173 -11.94 3.89 -3.62
N LEU A 174 -12.40 4.91 -4.35
CA LEU A 174 -13.66 4.86 -5.07
C LEU A 174 -13.66 3.75 -6.13
N THR A 175 -12.55 3.55 -6.85
CA THR A 175 -12.43 2.43 -7.80
C THR A 175 -12.50 1.07 -7.12
N PHE A 176 -11.99 0.93 -5.88
CA PHE A 176 -12.06 -0.34 -5.14
C PHE A 176 -13.46 -0.63 -4.61
N THR A 177 -14.21 0.42 -4.29
CA THR A 177 -15.52 0.30 -3.64
C THR A 177 -16.70 0.37 -4.62
N TRP A 178 -16.41 0.60 -5.91
CA TRP A 178 -17.42 0.84 -6.94
C TRP A 178 -18.46 -0.28 -7.06
N GLN A 179 -18.02 -1.54 -6.98
CA GLN A 179 -18.88 -2.71 -7.13
C GLN A 179 -19.18 -3.42 -5.80
N THR A 180 -18.77 -2.86 -4.66
CA THR A 180 -18.91 -3.50 -3.34
C THR A 180 -20.33 -3.94 -3.07
N ARG A 181 -21.30 -3.05 -3.28
CA ARG A 181 -22.72 -3.36 -3.05
C ARG A 181 -23.19 -4.55 -3.90
N PHE A 182 -22.92 -4.49 -5.21
CA PHE A 182 -23.32 -5.54 -6.14
C PHE A 182 -22.71 -6.90 -5.78
N ILE A 183 -21.46 -6.93 -5.34
CA ILE A 183 -20.76 -8.17 -5.02
C ILE A 183 -21.20 -8.74 -3.67
N VAL A 184 -21.46 -7.90 -2.68
CA VAL A 184 -22.02 -8.32 -1.38
C VAL A 184 -23.44 -8.89 -1.54
N GLU A 185 -24.20 -8.41 -2.52
CA GLU A 185 -25.52 -8.95 -2.89
C GLU A 185 -25.44 -10.26 -3.72
N GLY A 186 -24.23 -10.80 -3.94
CA GLY A 186 -24.00 -12.07 -4.66
C GLY A 186 -23.65 -11.90 -6.14
N GLY A 187 -23.31 -10.69 -6.58
CA GLY A 187 -22.86 -10.39 -7.93
C GLY A 187 -21.43 -10.89 -8.22
N ILE A 188 -21.14 -11.07 -9.51
CA ILE A 188 -19.80 -11.40 -10.02
C ILE A 188 -19.20 -10.14 -10.65
N PRO A 189 -18.01 -9.67 -10.23
CA PRO A 189 -17.41 -8.47 -10.79
C PRO A 189 -17.14 -8.63 -12.29
N PHE A 190 -17.48 -7.62 -13.07
CA PHE A 190 -17.38 -7.68 -14.54
C PHE A 190 -16.43 -6.63 -15.12
N TYR A 191 -16.33 -5.44 -14.53
CA TYR A 191 -15.49 -4.36 -15.06
C TYR A 191 -14.86 -3.51 -13.96
N TYR A 192 -13.54 -3.31 -14.04
CA TYR A 192 -12.79 -2.42 -13.16
C TYR A 192 -12.56 -1.07 -13.83
N GLN A 193 -12.70 0.03 -13.08
CA GLN A 193 -12.60 1.42 -13.57
C GLN A 193 -11.14 1.84 -13.80
N TRP A 194 -10.44 1.12 -14.68
CA TRP A 194 -9.01 1.30 -14.96
C TRP A 194 -8.64 2.74 -15.33
N TRP A 195 -9.46 3.41 -16.13
CA TRP A 195 -9.19 4.79 -16.54
C TRP A 195 -9.14 5.74 -15.33
N LEU A 196 -10.07 5.60 -14.38
CA LEU A 196 -10.13 6.45 -13.20
C LEU A 196 -8.96 6.15 -12.26
N PHE A 197 -8.65 4.86 -12.10
CA PHE A 197 -7.48 4.41 -11.35
C PHE A 197 -6.18 4.99 -11.91
N LEU A 198 -5.97 4.89 -13.23
CA LEU A 198 -4.75 5.37 -13.88
C LEU A 198 -4.62 6.90 -13.80
N ILE A 199 -5.73 7.64 -13.95
CA ILE A 199 -5.74 9.10 -13.81
C ILE A 199 -5.35 9.48 -12.36
N ALA A 200 -5.97 8.85 -11.37
CA ALA A 200 -5.70 9.14 -9.97
C ALA A 200 -4.26 8.76 -9.56
N MET A 201 -3.81 7.57 -9.95
CA MET A 201 -2.44 7.09 -9.69
C MET A 201 -1.39 7.99 -10.34
N SER A 202 -1.61 8.38 -11.61
CA SER A 202 -0.70 9.28 -12.33
C SER A 202 -0.71 10.69 -11.73
N GLY A 203 -1.89 11.16 -11.29
CA GLY A 203 -2.06 12.45 -10.62
C GLY A 203 -1.27 12.54 -9.32
N GLY A 204 -1.40 11.56 -8.43
CA GLY A 204 -0.62 11.48 -7.18
C GLY A 204 0.88 11.42 -7.47
N LEU A 205 1.30 10.50 -8.35
CA LEU A 205 2.72 10.39 -8.73
C LEU A 205 3.28 11.71 -9.29
N PHE A 206 2.49 12.43 -10.10
CA PHE A 206 2.89 13.73 -10.64
C PHE A 206 3.06 14.79 -9.53
N ILE A 207 2.10 14.89 -8.60
CA ILE A 207 2.18 15.84 -7.47
C ILE A 207 3.44 15.58 -6.65
N PHE A 208 3.67 14.32 -6.27
CA PHE A 208 4.84 13.91 -5.50
C PHE A 208 6.15 14.17 -6.24
N LEU A 209 6.27 13.74 -7.51
CA LEU A 209 7.49 13.93 -8.30
C LEU A 209 7.79 15.40 -8.59
N ARG A 210 6.76 16.23 -8.81
CA ARG A 210 6.93 17.66 -8.99
C ARG A 210 7.55 18.29 -7.75
N ARG A 211 7.09 17.89 -6.56
CA ARG A 211 7.69 18.34 -5.29
C ARG A 211 9.15 17.87 -5.17
N PHE A 212 9.41 16.60 -5.46
CA PHE A 212 10.76 16.03 -5.38
C PHE A 212 11.75 16.74 -6.34
N ARG A 213 11.31 17.12 -7.55
CA ARG A 213 12.12 17.81 -8.55
C ARG A 213 12.37 19.28 -8.23
N LYS A 214 11.36 20.02 -7.74
CA LYS A 214 11.49 21.46 -7.48
C LYS A 214 12.63 21.78 -6.52
N LYS A 215 12.81 20.97 -5.48
CA LYS A 215 13.90 21.11 -4.50
C LYS A 215 15.29 20.86 -5.07
N GLN A 216 15.41 20.04 -6.12
CA GLN A 216 16.68 19.84 -6.81
C GLN A 216 17.10 21.11 -7.55
N VAL A 217 16.16 21.79 -8.20
CA VAL A 217 16.40 23.05 -8.93
C VAL A 217 16.82 24.16 -7.97
N GLU A 218 16.07 24.37 -6.88
CA GLU A 218 16.40 25.37 -5.85
C GLU A 218 17.81 25.16 -5.26
N SER A 219 18.23 23.89 -5.07
CA SER A 219 19.57 23.56 -4.55
C SER A 219 20.72 23.78 -5.54
N LEU A 220 20.44 23.77 -6.84
CA LEU A 220 21.43 24.03 -7.89
C LEU A 220 21.60 25.53 -8.10
N GLU A 221 20.49 26.27 -8.13
CA GLU A 221 20.48 27.74 -8.26
C GLU A 221 21.20 28.42 -7.09
N SER A 222 21.00 27.95 -5.85
CA SER A 222 21.72 28.51 -4.69
C SER A 222 23.24 28.33 -4.79
N LYS A 223 23.70 27.18 -5.28
CA LYS A 223 25.13 26.89 -5.46
C LYS A 223 25.77 27.67 -6.61
N GLN A 224 24.99 28.06 -7.62
CA GLN A 224 25.47 28.92 -8.71
C GLN A 224 25.58 30.38 -8.29
N ASN A 225 24.72 30.85 -7.37
CA ASN A 225 24.76 32.23 -6.87
C ASN A 225 25.83 32.47 -5.78
N GLU A 226 26.43 31.41 -5.22
CA GLU A 226 27.51 31.50 -4.22
C GLU A 226 28.93 31.45 -4.83
N ASN A 227 29.07 31.20 -6.14
CA ASN A 227 30.33 31.20 -6.89
C ASN A 227 30.41 32.40 -7.83
#